data_AF-A0A4R2GTH8-F1
#
_entry.id   AF-A0A4R2GTH8-F1
#
_cell.length_a   1.000
_cell.length_b   1.000
_cell.length_c   1.000
_cell.angle_alpha   90.00
_cell.angle_beta   90.00
_cell.angle_gamma   90.00
#
_symmetry.space_group_name_H-M   'P 1'
#
loop_
_entity.id
_entity.type
_entity.pdbx_description
1 polymer ?
#
loop_
_entity_poly.entity_id
_entity_poly.type
_entity_poly.pdbx_seq_one_letter_code
_entity_poly.pdbx_strand_id
1 'polypeptide(L)'
;MFGLLKAIKEIPEGDEPGTVYSDNQYVIGAATTWRAKWEKNGMKTSKREPVANDDLVKELWAALDVRPGVRLEWVRGHSGVQENETVDQLCRWASGQAQAGNSIKRLKKPA
;
A
#
# COMPACT_ATOMS: atom_id res chain seq x y z
N MET A 1 0.86 1.23 -2.16
CA MET A 1 0.72 0.22 -1.09
C MET A 1 0.51 0.88 0.26
N PHE A 2 1.49 1.60 0.81
CA PHE A 2 1.37 2.31 2.09
C PHE A 2 0.15 3.22 2.22
N GLY A 3 -0.15 4.02 1.18
CA GLY A 3 -1.32 4.92 1.20
C GLY A 3 -2.65 4.17 1.38
N LEU A 4 -2.84 3.06 0.64
CA LEU A 4 -4.04 2.24 0.78
C LEU A 4 -4.12 1.56 2.16
N LEU A 5 -3.00 0.99 2.63
CA LEU A 5 -2.94 0.34 3.93
C LEU A 5 -3.32 1.32 5.05
N LYS A 6 -2.80 2.54 5.00
CA LYS A 6 -3.14 3.58 5.97
C LYS A 6 -4.63 3.92 5.88
N ALA A 7 -5.15 4.17 4.69
CA ALA A 7 -6.58 4.49 4.49
C ALA A 7 -7.50 3.40 5.06
N ILE A 8 -7.18 2.12 4.89
CA ILE A 8 -7.94 1.01 5.47
C ILE A 8 -7.84 1.02 7.00
N LYS A 9 -6.65 1.26 7.57
CA LYS A 9 -6.44 1.29 9.03
C LYS A 9 -7.18 2.45 9.74
N GLU A 10 -7.47 3.54 9.03
CA GLU A 10 -8.31 4.65 9.57
C GLU A 10 -9.80 4.26 9.68
N ILE A 11 -10.24 3.24 8.94
CA ILE A 11 -11.60 2.71 9.08
C ILE A 11 -11.67 1.90 10.39
N PRO A 12 -12.68 2.13 11.25
CA PRO A 12 -12.89 1.31 12.44
C PRO A 12 -12.96 -0.18 12.10
N GLU A 13 -12.46 -1.02 13.01
CA GLU A 13 -12.62 -2.47 12.89
C GLU A 13 -14.10 -2.86 13.03
N GLY A 14 -14.52 -3.90 12.30
CA GLY A 14 -15.91 -4.35 12.27
C GLY A 14 -16.49 -4.42 10.87
N ASP A 15 -17.82 -4.60 10.81
CA ASP A 15 -18.57 -4.82 9.56
C ASP A 15 -19.14 -3.52 8.97
N GLU A 16 -18.63 -2.37 9.41
CA GLU A 16 -19.02 -1.07 8.88
C GLU A 16 -18.71 -1.02 7.37
N PRO A 17 -19.70 -0.68 6.53
CA PRO A 17 -19.50 -0.64 5.09
C PRO A 17 -18.59 0.55 4.74
N GLY A 18 -17.48 0.25 4.06
CA GLY A 18 -16.53 1.26 3.59
C GLY A 18 -16.09 0.95 2.17
N THR A 19 -15.83 1.98 1.35
CA THR A 19 -15.21 1.78 0.03
C THR A 19 -13.93 2.60 -0.05
N VAL A 20 -12.82 1.93 -0.37
CA VAL A 20 -11.52 2.59 -0.55
C VAL A 20 -11.12 2.48 -2.01
N TYR A 21 -10.82 3.62 -2.62
CA TYR A 21 -10.42 3.73 -4.01
C TYR A 21 -8.89 3.77 -4.12
N SER A 22 -8.36 3.08 -5.12
CA SER A 22 -6.94 3.19 -5.48
C SER A 22 -6.77 3.02 -6.98
N ASP A 23 -5.92 3.83 -7.58
CA ASP A 23 -5.56 3.72 -8.99
C ASP A 23 -4.47 2.67 -9.26
N ASN A 24 -3.82 2.20 -8.20
CA ASN A 24 -2.76 1.23 -8.28
C ASN A 24 -3.32 -0.20 -8.46
N GLN A 25 -3.35 -0.65 -9.71
CA GLN A 25 -3.80 -1.99 -10.10
C GLN A 25 -3.05 -3.11 -9.37
N TYR A 26 -1.75 -2.94 -9.08
CA TYR A 26 -0.98 -3.94 -8.36
C TYR A 26 -1.52 -4.13 -6.94
N VAL A 27 -1.78 -3.03 -6.23
CA VAL A 27 -2.28 -3.07 -4.86
C VAL A 27 -3.69 -3.67 -4.82
N ILE A 28 -4.57 -3.25 -5.73
CA ILE A 28 -5.93 -3.80 -5.81
C ILE A 28 -5.88 -5.30 -6.11
N GLY A 29 -5.10 -5.72 -7.10
CA GLY A 29 -4.93 -7.12 -7.45
C GLY A 29 -4.35 -7.95 -6.30
N ALA A 30 -3.37 -7.41 -5.57
CA ALA A 30 -2.77 -8.06 -4.40
C ALA A 30 -3.79 -8.24 -3.26
N ALA A 31 -4.67 -7.27 -3.06
CA ALA A 31 -5.68 -7.31 -2.01
C ALA A 31 -6.87 -8.22 -2.33
N THR A 32 -7.24 -8.35 -3.61
CA THR A 32 -8.46 -9.05 -4.03
C THR A 32 -8.14 -10.36 -4.76
N THR A 33 -7.72 -10.26 -6.02
CA THR A 33 -7.64 -11.38 -6.96
C THR A 33 -6.49 -12.35 -6.67
N TRP A 34 -5.36 -11.85 -6.17
CA TRP A 34 -4.12 -12.64 -6.09
C TRP A 34 -3.90 -13.33 -4.75
N ARG A 35 -4.60 -12.90 -3.70
CA ARG A 35 -4.45 -13.44 -2.33
C ARG A 35 -4.49 -14.96 -2.29
N ALA A 36 -5.59 -15.55 -2.75
CA ALA A 36 -5.76 -17.00 -2.75
C ALA A 36 -4.66 -17.76 -3.50
N LYS A 37 -4.16 -17.21 -4.61
CA LYS A 37 -3.09 -17.82 -5.39
C LYS A 37 -1.73 -17.69 -4.70
N TRP A 38 -1.44 -16.54 -4.10
CA TRP A 38 -0.17 -16.29 -3.42
C TRP A 38 -0.07 -17.03 -2.09
N GLU A 39 -1.15 -17.12 -1.31
CA GLU A 39 -1.19 -17.96 -0.11
C GLU A 39 -0.91 -19.42 -0.46
N LYS A 40 -1.57 -19.96 -1.51
CA LYS A 40 -1.35 -21.33 -1.98
C LYS A 40 0.08 -21.59 -2.48
N ASN A 41 0.70 -20.59 -3.12
CA ASN A 41 2.03 -20.72 -3.71
C ASN A 41 3.17 -20.27 -2.77
N GLY A 42 2.87 -20.00 -1.49
CA GLY A 42 3.87 -19.57 -0.51
C GLY A 42 4.49 -18.22 -0.81
N MET A 43 3.66 -17.22 -1.14
CA MET A 43 4.07 -15.85 -1.48
C MET A 43 4.99 -15.75 -2.70
N LYS A 44 4.67 -16.52 -3.76
CA LYS A 44 5.38 -16.47 -5.04
C LYS A 44 4.46 -16.07 -6.19
N THR A 45 4.98 -15.25 -7.09
CA THR A 45 4.32 -14.83 -8.32
C THR A 45 4.20 -15.99 -9.31
N SER A 46 3.46 -15.80 -10.42
CA SER A 46 3.38 -16.80 -11.51
C SER A 46 4.74 -17.10 -12.13
N LYS A 47 5.72 -16.19 -12.04
CA LYS A 47 7.09 -16.37 -12.49
C LYS A 47 7.97 -17.10 -11.47
N ARG A 48 7.40 -17.58 -10.36
CA ARG A 48 8.08 -18.22 -9.22
C ARG A 48 9.03 -17.29 -8.44
N GLU A 49 8.91 -15.98 -8.66
CA GLU A 49 9.64 -14.97 -7.92
C GLU A 49 8.91 -14.63 -6.61
N PRO A 50 9.62 -14.19 -5.56
CA PRO A 50 8.96 -13.65 -4.37
C PRO A 50 8.01 -12.50 -4.71
N VAL A 51 6.86 -12.44 -4.06
CA VAL A 51 5.95 -11.29 -4.15
C VAL A 51 6.68 -10.04 -3.65
N ALA A 52 6.58 -8.94 -4.40
CA ALA A 52 7.19 -7.68 -3.98
C ALA A 52 6.42 -7.07 -2.80
N ASN A 53 7.14 -6.63 -1.77
CA ASN A 53 6.60 -6.09 -0.53
C ASN A 53 5.63 -7.06 0.16
N ASP A 54 6.04 -8.33 0.29
CA ASP A 54 5.21 -9.41 0.85
C ASP A 54 4.81 -9.13 2.31
N ASP A 55 5.64 -8.41 3.05
CA ASP A 55 5.37 -7.87 4.38
C ASP A 55 4.13 -6.95 4.38
N LEU A 56 4.12 -5.94 3.50
CA LEU A 56 3.01 -4.98 3.39
C LEU A 56 1.73 -5.63 2.85
N VAL A 57 1.87 -6.62 1.96
CA VAL A 57 0.73 -7.38 1.44
C VAL A 57 0.06 -8.18 2.56
N LYS A 58 0.84 -8.82 3.44
CA LYS A 58 0.29 -9.54 4.60
C LYS A 58 -0.38 -8.57 5.58
N GLU A 59 0.21 -7.41 5.85
CA GLU A 59 -0.42 -6.38 6.67
C GLU A 59 -1.74 -5.87 6.08
N LEU A 60 -1.78 -5.71 4.76
CA LEU A 60 -2.99 -5.32 4.03
C LEU A 60 -4.10 -6.36 4.19
N TRP A 61 -3.77 -7.64 4.06
CA TRP A 61 -4.73 -8.72 4.27
C TRP A 61 -5.24 -8.77 5.70
N ALA A 62 -4.36 -8.65 6.69
CA ALA A 62 -4.74 -8.60 8.10
C ALA A 62 -5.67 -7.42 8.41
N ALA A 63 -5.40 -6.25 7.81
CA ALA A 63 -6.26 -5.08 7.98
C ALA A 63 -7.66 -5.26 7.35
N LEU A 64 -7.75 -5.95 6.21
CA LEU A 64 -9.02 -6.28 5.55
C LEU A 64 -9.79 -7.38 6.29
N ASP A 65 -9.10 -8.37 6.87
CA ASP A 65 -9.74 -9.48 7.57
C ASP A 65 -10.52 -9.02 8.81
N VAL A 66 -10.05 -7.99 9.49
CA VAL A 66 -10.77 -7.37 10.63
C VAL A 66 -11.80 -6.31 10.19
N ARG A 67 -11.98 -6.11 8.88
CA ARG A 67 -12.88 -5.12 8.25
C ARG A 67 -13.69 -5.74 7.10
N PRO A 68 -14.51 -6.78 7.34
CA PRO A 68 -15.24 -7.49 6.30
C PRO A 68 -16.19 -6.61 5.46
N GLY A 69 -16.66 -5.49 6.02
CA GLY A 69 -17.51 -4.51 5.33
C GLY A 69 -16.76 -3.62 4.33
N VAL A 70 -15.43 -3.62 4.35
CA VAL A 70 -14.61 -2.76 3.47
C VAL A 70 -14.45 -3.38 2.09
N ARG A 71 -14.77 -2.60 1.07
CA ARG A 71 -14.59 -2.91 -0.36
C ARG A 71 -13.47 -2.07 -0.95
N LEU A 72 -12.73 -2.70 -1.88
CA LEU A 72 -11.67 -2.04 -2.63
C LEU A 72 -12.09 -1.89 -4.09
N GLU A 73 -12.04 -0.67 -4.58
CA GLU A 73 -12.41 -0.34 -5.95
C GLU A 73 -11.22 0.24 -6.70
N TRP A 74 -10.97 -0.31 -7.89
CA TRP A 74 -9.95 0.23 -8.77
C TRP A 74 -10.54 1.40 -9.57
N VAL A 75 -9.89 2.55 -9.49
CA VAL A 75 -10.21 3.72 -10.32
C VAL A 75 -9.12 3.92 -11.36
N ARG A 76 -9.48 4.34 -12.56
CA ARG A 76 -8.46 4.59 -13.59
C ARG A 76 -7.68 5.86 -13.23
N GLY A 77 -6.40 5.69 -12.89
CA GLY A 77 -5.48 6.81 -12.68
C GLY A 77 -5.30 7.61 -13.97
N HIS A 78 -5.49 8.94 -13.85
CA HIS A 78 -5.50 9.95 -14.90
C HIS A 78 -6.68 9.93 -15.89
N SER A 79 -7.82 10.47 -15.43
CA SER A 79 -8.61 11.51 -16.10
C SER A 79 -9.79 11.92 -15.20
N GLY A 80 -9.61 12.98 -14.39
CA GLY A 80 -10.73 13.76 -13.85
C GLY A 80 -11.18 13.55 -12.40
N VAL A 81 -10.41 12.86 -11.54
CA VAL A 81 -10.74 12.75 -10.10
C VAL A 81 -9.75 13.59 -9.29
N GLN A 82 -10.19 14.78 -8.89
CA GLN A 82 -9.40 15.83 -8.23
C GLN A 82 -8.82 15.37 -6.87
N GLU A 83 -9.46 14.40 -6.23
CA GLU A 83 -9.02 13.79 -4.98
C GLU A 83 -7.74 12.95 -5.13
N ASN A 84 -7.53 12.33 -6.29
CA ASN A 84 -6.38 11.46 -6.52
C ASN A 84 -5.07 12.26 -6.72
N GLU A 85 -5.14 13.44 -7.35
CA GLU A 85 -3.98 14.32 -7.52
C GLU A 85 -3.46 14.86 -6.18
N THR A 86 -4.35 15.09 -5.21
CA THR A 86 -3.97 15.59 -3.88
C THR A 86 -3.19 14.54 -3.09
N VAL A 87 -3.62 13.27 -3.15
CA VAL A 87 -2.92 12.15 -2.49
C VAL A 87 -1.59 11.86 -3.18
N ASP A 88 -1.53 11.94 -4.50
CA ASP A 88 -0.29 11.70 -5.26
C ASP A 88 0.77 12.78 -4.99
N GLN A 89 0.37 14.05 -4.84
CA GLN A 89 1.26 15.14 -4.43
C GLN A 89 1.80 14.94 -3.00
N LEU A 90 0.95 14.51 -2.05
CA LEU A 90 1.37 14.19 -0.68
C LEU A 90 2.32 12.98 -0.62
N CYS A 91 2.07 11.93 -1.41
CA CYS A 91 2.96 10.78 -1.52
C CYS A 91 4.33 11.15 -2.13
N ARG A 92 4.37 12.01 -3.15
CA ARG A 92 5.64 12.51 -3.73
C ARG A 92 6.44 13.34 -2.73
N TRP A 93 5.78 14.15 -1.90
CA TRP A 93 6.45 14.94 -0.86
C TRP A 93 7.04 14.06 0.25
N ALA A 94 6.34 13.01 0.66
CA ALA A 94 6.84 12.02 1.63
C ALA A 94 8.02 11.20 1.07
N SER A 95 7.97 10.76 -0.19
CA SER A 95 9.08 10.06 -0.84
C SER A 95 10.30 10.96 -1.07
N GLY A 96 10.10 12.25 -1.36
CA GLY A 96 11.19 13.23 -1.48
C GLY A 96 11.91 13.50 -0.15
N GLN A 97 11.20 13.45 0.97
CA GLN A 97 11.82 13.60 2.30
C GLN A 97 12.53 12.32 2.78
N ALA A 98 12.07 11.13 2.37
CA ALA A 98 12.77 9.88 2.66
C ALA A 98 14.14 9.78 1.96
N GLN A 99 14.34 10.49 0.85
CA GLN A 99 15.61 10.47 0.10
C GLN A 99 16.64 11.50 0.60
N ALA A 100 16.26 12.43 1.49
CA ALA A 100 17.16 13.42 2.10
C ALA A 100 17.90 12.93 3.36
N GLY A 101 17.81 11.64 3.69
CA GLY A 101 18.33 11.07 4.94
C GLY A 101 19.68 10.36 4.87
N ASN A 102 20.49 10.51 3.80
CA ASN A 102 21.77 9.81 3.71
C ASN A 102 22.95 10.72 3.32
N SER A 103 23.47 11.47 4.28
CA SER A 103 24.85 11.98 4.28
C SER A 103 25.25 12.44 5.69
N ILE A 104 25.41 11.47 6.62
CA ILE A 104 26.13 11.74 7.86
C ILE A 104 27.63 11.73 7.53
N LYS A 105 28.18 12.91 7.20
CA LYS A 105 29.63 13.13 7.22
C LYS A 105 30.12 12.96 8.65
N ARG A 106 30.91 11.91 8.92
CA ARG A 106 31.67 11.71 10.16
C ARG A 106 32.59 12.92 10.39
N LEU A 107 32.27 13.77 11.35
CA LEU A 107 33.23 14.73 11.92
C LEU A 107 34.01 14.03 13.05
N LYS A 108 35.32 13.85 12.84
CA LYS A 108 36.27 13.47 13.89
C LYS A 108 36.33 14.58 14.94
N LYS A 109 36.17 14.24 16.23
CA LYS A 109 36.52 15.16 17.35
C LYS A 109 38.02 15.05 17.63
N PRO A 110 38.74 16.17 17.81
CA PRO A 110 40.10 16.15 18.33
C PRO A 110 40.09 16.07 19.87
N ALA A 111 41.14 15.46 20.42
CA ALA A 111 41.66 15.71 21.77
C ALA A 111 42.95 16.51 21.64
#